data_AF-A0A920WMV1-F1
#
_entry.id   AF-A0A920WMV1-F1
#
_cell.length_a   1.000
_cell.length_b   1.000
_cell.length_c   1.000
_cell.angle_alpha   90.00
_cell.angle_beta   90.00
_cell.angle_gamma   90.00
#
_symmetry.space_group_name_H-M   'P 1'
#
loop_
_entity.id
_entity.type
_entity.pdbx_description
1 polymer ?
#
loop_
_entity_poly.entity_id
_entity_poly.type
_entity_poly.pdbx_seq_one_letter_code
_entity_poly.pdbx_strand_id
1 'polypeptide(L)' 'MKSAVTGKPIVALCGKVWVPNRNPDRYPVCPTCREIYERKKAGEAGA' A
#
# COMPACT_ATOMS: atom_id res chain seq x y z
N MET A 1 -13.56 18.88 -11.26
CA MET A 1 -12.55 17.80 -11.28
C MET A 1 -11.27 18.26 -10.61
N LYS A 2 -11.11 18.01 -9.30
CA LYS A 2 -9.83 18.15 -8.60
C LYS A 2 -9.82 17.11 -7.47
N SER A 3 -9.55 15.86 -7.83
CA SER A 3 -9.31 14.80 -6.85
C SER A 3 -8.08 15.22 -6.04
N ALA A 4 -8.32 15.67 -4.81
CA ALA A 4 -7.27 16.06 -3.90
C ALA A 4 -6.41 14.82 -3.68
N VAL A 5 -5.21 14.83 -4.25
CA VAL A 5 -4.13 14.01 -3.74
C VAL A 5 -3.86 14.57 -2.35
N THR A 6 -4.56 14.03 -1.36
CA THR A 6 -4.26 14.26 0.04
C THR A 6 -2.82 13.86 0.21
N GLY A 7 -1.90 14.83 0.23
CA GLY A 7 -0.47 14.64 0.46
C GLY A 7 -0.17 14.17 1.89
N LYS A 8 -1.05 13.35 2.45
CA LYS A 8 -0.87 12.70 3.74
C LYS A 8 0.08 11.53 3.53
N PRO A 9 1.15 11.43 4.33
CA PRO A 9 2.03 10.28 4.27
C PRO A 9 1.23 9.01 4.58
N ILE A 10 1.45 7.97 3.79
CA ILE A 10 0.92 6.63 4.01
C ILE A 10 2.06 5.67 4.30
N VAL A 11 1.75 4.61 5.05
CA VAL A 11 2.70 3.61 5.51
C VAL A 11 2.39 2.26 4.84
N ALA A 12 3.41 1.60 4.29
CA ALA A 12 3.28 0.29 3.65
C ALA A 12 3.17 -0.82 4.69
N LEU A 13 2.77 -2.00 4.25
CA LEU A 13 2.84 -3.23 5.04
C LEU A 13 4.25 -3.51 5.60
N CYS A 14 5.29 -3.11 4.85
CA CYS A 14 6.69 -3.24 5.29
C CYS A 14 7.18 -2.09 6.19
N GLY A 15 6.34 -1.08 6.49
CA GLY A 15 6.71 0.09 7.28
C GLY A 15 7.30 1.25 6.49
N LYS A 16 7.49 1.11 5.16
CA LYS A 16 7.96 2.22 4.31
C LYS A 16 6.92 3.34 4.27
N VAL A 17 7.34 4.56 4.57
CA VAL A 17 6.48 5.76 4.53
C VAL A 17 6.69 6.50 3.22
N TRP A 18 5.61 6.87 2.53
CA TRP A 18 5.67 7.75 1.36
C TRP A 18 4.48 8.70 1.30
N VAL A 19 4.69 9.86 0.70
CA VAL A 19 3.59 10.77 0.35
C VAL A 19 3.13 10.42 -1.06
N PRO A 20 1.86 10.02 -1.27
CA PRO A 20 1.36 9.70 -2.59
C PRO A 20 1.37 10.98 -3.44
N ASN A 21 2.04 10.92 -4.59
CA ASN A 21 1.92 11.94 -5.63
C ASN A 21 0.81 11.55 -6.62
N ARG A 22 0.41 12.47 -7.51
CA ARG A 22 -0.65 12.29 -8.52
C ARG A 22 -0.49 11.07 -9.45
N ASN A 23 0.67 10.43 -9.46
CA ASN A 23 0.93 9.25 -10.29
C ASN A 23 1.00 7.99 -9.41
N PRO A 24 -0.10 7.22 -9.30
CA PRO A 24 -0.15 5.99 -8.51
C PRO A 24 0.68 4.84 -9.09
N ASP A 25 1.04 4.87 -10.38
CA ASP A 25 1.76 3.79 -11.07
C ASP A 25 3.24 3.67 -10.63
N ARG A 26 3.78 4.70 -9.97
CA ARG A 26 5.19 4.74 -9.53
C ARG A 26 5.48 3.95 -8.26
N TYR A 27 4.48 3.34 -7.62
CA TYR A 27 4.63 2.66 -6.33
C TYR A 27 4.44 1.15 -6.47
N PRO A 28 5.44 0.40 -7.00
CA PRO A 28 5.36 -1.04 -7.07
C PRO A 28 5.34 -1.67 -5.67
N VAL A 29 4.52 -2.71 -5.49
CA VAL A 29 4.48 -3.49 -4.25
C VAL A 29 5.80 -4.26 -4.09
N CYS A 30 6.55 -4.00 -3.01
CA CYS A 30 7.79 -4.71 -2.75
C CYS A 30 7.53 -6.20 -2.40
N PRO A 31 8.51 -7.09 -2.61
CA PRO A 31 8.35 -8.53 -2.34
C PRO A 31 7.85 -8.81 -0.91
N THR A 32 8.40 -8.13 0.08
CA THR A 32 7.99 -8.25 1.49
C THR A 32 6.52 -7.87 1.72
N CYS A 33 6.05 -6.77 1.13
CA CYS A 33 4.64 -6.38 1.24
C CYS A 33 3.72 -7.41 0.59
N ARG A 34 4.17 -8.04 -0.50
CA ARG A 34 3.42 -9.10 -1.18
C ARG A 34 3.29 -10.34 -0.31
N GLU A 35 4.37 -10.79 0.31
CA GLU A 35 4.35 -11.93 1.24
C GLU A 35 3.44 -11.68 2.44
N ILE A 36 3.51 -10.48 3.05
CA ILE A 36 2.64 -10.09 4.16
C ILE A 36 1.17 -10.07 3.71
N TYR A 37 0.90 -9.53 2.52
CA TYR A 37 -0.45 -9.48 1.94
C TYR A 37 -1.02 -10.88 1.70
N GLU A 38 -0.25 -11.79 1.09
CA GLU A 38 -0.70 -13.17 0.87
C GLU A 38 -0.92 -13.92 2.20
N ARG A 39 -0.06 -13.71 3.20
CA ARG A 39 -0.25 -14.28 4.55
C ARG A 39 -1.50 -13.74 5.24
N LYS A 40 -1.78 -12.44 5.12
CA LYS A 40 -3.00 -11.82 5.67
C LYS A 40 -4.26 -12.36 5.01
N LYS A 41 -4.28 -12.37 3.67
CA LYS A 41 -5.40 -12.92 2.89
C LYS A 41 -5.68 -14.39 3.23
N ALA A 42 -4.64 -15.20 3.41
CA ALA A 42 -4.78 -16.60 3.81
C ALA A 42 -5.34 -16.79 5.23
N GLY A 43 -5.04 -15.87 6.16
CA GLY A 43 -5.56 -15.90 7.53
C GLY A 43 -6.98 -15.34 7.68
N GLU A 44 -7.44 -14.49 6.76
CA GLU A 44 -8.77 -13.86 6.79
C GLU A 44 -9.86 -14.68 6.08
N ALA A 45 -9.49 -15.72 5.31
CA ALA A 45 -10.43 -16.62 4.62
C ALA A 45 -10.95 -17.79 5.51
N GLY A 46 -10.85 -17.67 6.83
CA GLY A 46 -11.15 -18.73 7.79
C GLY A 46 -11.92 -18.28 9.03
N ALA A 47 -12.76 -17.23 8.93
CA ALA A 47 -13.70 -16.82 9.97
C ALA A 47 -15.11 -16.67 9.38
#